data_AF-A0A3B5MDI5-F1
#
_entry.id   AF-A0A3B5MDI5-F1
#
_cell.length_a   1.000
_cell.length_b   1.000
_cell.length_c   1.000
_cell.angle_alpha   90.00
_cell.angle_beta   90.00
_cell.angle_gamma   90.00
#
_symmetry.space_group_name_H-M   'P 1'
#
loop_
_entity.id
_entity.type
_entity.pdbx_description
1 polymer ?
#
loop_
_entity_poly.entity_id
_entity_poly.type
_entity_poly.pdbx_seq_one_letter_code
_entity_poly.pdbx_strand_id
1 'polypeptide(L)'
;MSYPEGTPLRWADTDPHSVFVAVIYKGVDLSWISGMIRKLGTFWDWFFFWQRVPQEIPLDPSRFRLLNPDVLRQTALDFLEYPKPRWRPWGWDQNVPTLGVTALSLASLLCDEVSLAGFGYNLSQQGAPLHYYDSLPTSVMQQQNMHNVDKETQFLHRLVREGVVSDLTGGIHCSFCSS
;
A
#
# COMPACT_ATOMS: atom_id res chain seq x y z
N MET A 1 0.59 -7.95 -1.56
CA MET A 1 -0.48 -7.06 -2.06
C MET A 1 0.18 -5.94 -2.84
N SER A 2 -0.20 -5.68 -4.10
CA SER A 2 0.39 -4.61 -4.92
C SER A 2 -0.49 -4.22 -6.13
N TYR A 3 -0.10 -3.17 -6.83
CA TYR A 3 -0.65 -2.69 -8.11
C TYR A 3 0.49 -2.61 -9.14
N PRO A 4 0.22 -2.40 -10.45
CA PRO A 4 1.24 -2.55 -11.50
C PRO A 4 2.52 -1.75 -11.22
N GLU A 5 2.41 -0.46 -10.92
CA GLU A 5 3.57 0.39 -10.64
C GLU A 5 4.18 0.13 -9.26
N GLY A 6 3.41 -0.36 -8.29
CA GLY A 6 3.93 -0.75 -6.97
C GLY A 6 4.62 -2.12 -6.96
N THR A 7 4.60 -2.87 -8.07
CA THR A 7 5.12 -4.24 -8.11
C THR A 7 6.60 -4.23 -8.51
N PRO A 8 7.50 -4.90 -7.75
CA PRO A 8 8.91 -5.00 -8.12
C PRO A 8 9.10 -5.65 -9.49
N LEU A 9 10.00 -5.07 -10.30
CA LEU A 9 10.32 -5.60 -11.65
C LEU A 9 10.89 -7.02 -11.62
N ARG A 10 11.50 -7.42 -10.50
CA ARG A 10 11.99 -8.78 -10.28
C ARG A 10 11.26 -9.39 -9.09
N TRP A 11 10.64 -10.54 -9.33
CA TRP A 11 10.04 -11.33 -8.27
C TRP A 11 11.13 -12.05 -7.49
N ALA A 12 11.26 -11.75 -6.19
CA ALA A 12 12.27 -12.33 -5.31
C ALA A 12 11.68 -13.28 -4.25
N ASP A 13 10.35 -13.32 -4.12
CA ASP A 13 9.69 -14.16 -3.14
C ASP A 13 9.74 -15.64 -3.57
N THR A 14 10.26 -16.47 -2.68
CA THR A 14 10.48 -17.92 -2.90
C THR A 14 9.45 -18.78 -2.18
N ASP A 15 8.54 -18.19 -1.40
CA ASP A 15 7.55 -18.95 -0.65
C ASP A 15 6.50 -19.58 -1.61
N PRO A 16 6.33 -20.92 -1.57
CA PRO A 16 5.39 -21.62 -2.43
C PRO A 16 3.91 -21.32 -2.12
N HIS A 17 3.60 -20.65 -1.02
CA HIS A 17 2.24 -20.30 -0.58
C HIS A 17 1.88 -18.82 -0.74
N SER A 18 2.83 -17.94 -1.07
CA SER A 18 2.56 -16.52 -1.39
C SER A 18 1.40 -16.31 -2.37
N VAL A 19 0.59 -15.30 -2.13
CA VAL A 19 -0.48 -14.92 -3.06
C VAL A 19 -0.25 -13.49 -3.53
N PHE A 20 -0.49 -13.26 -4.82
CA PHE A 20 -0.49 -11.90 -5.34
C PHE A 20 -1.88 -11.30 -5.18
N VAL A 21 -2.05 -10.49 -4.14
CA VAL A 21 -3.27 -9.68 -3.95
C VAL A 21 -3.15 -8.40 -4.77
N ALA A 22 -3.83 -8.35 -5.90
CA ALA A 22 -3.85 -7.23 -6.81
C ALA A 22 -4.77 -6.10 -6.30
N VAL A 23 -4.32 -4.87 -6.40
CA VAL A 23 -5.08 -3.65 -6.07
C VAL A 23 -5.29 -2.85 -7.34
N ILE A 24 -6.53 -2.40 -7.56
CA ILE A 24 -6.92 -1.63 -8.74
C ILE A 24 -7.18 -0.19 -8.33
N TYR A 25 -6.46 0.74 -8.93
CA TYR A 25 -6.70 2.18 -8.82
C TYR A 25 -7.28 2.78 -10.09
N LYS A 26 -7.01 2.17 -11.25
CA LYS A 26 -7.47 2.63 -12.57
C LYS A 26 -7.77 1.46 -13.51
N GLY A 27 -8.56 1.72 -14.55
CA GLY A 27 -9.03 0.69 -15.47
C GLY A 27 -7.91 -0.12 -16.16
N VAL A 28 -6.76 0.49 -16.45
CA VAL A 28 -5.62 -0.22 -17.06
C VAL A 28 -4.97 -1.24 -16.11
N ASP A 29 -5.14 -1.08 -14.79
CA ASP A 29 -4.60 -2.07 -13.83
C ASP A 29 -5.29 -3.42 -14.02
N LEU A 30 -6.59 -3.44 -14.34
CA LEU A 30 -7.33 -4.65 -14.66
C LEU A 30 -6.78 -5.35 -15.90
N SER A 31 -6.47 -4.60 -16.95
CA SER A 31 -5.87 -5.13 -18.17
C SER A 31 -4.51 -5.76 -17.88
N TRP A 32 -3.67 -5.08 -17.09
CA TRP A 32 -2.37 -5.60 -16.71
C TRP A 32 -2.47 -6.86 -15.85
N ILE A 33 -3.34 -6.88 -14.84
CA ILE A 33 -3.59 -8.07 -14.00
C ILE A 33 -4.07 -9.24 -14.85
N SER A 34 -4.99 -8.98 -15.80
CA SER A 34 -5.47 -10.00 -16.75
C SER A 34 -4.33 -10.55 -17.62
N GLY A 35 -3.43 -9.69 -18.08
CA GLY A 35 -2.20 -10.07 -18.78
C GLY A 35 -1.32 -11.00 -17.94
N MET A 36 -1.05 -10.64 -16.67
CA MET A 36 -0.25 -11.47 -15.76
C MET A 36 -0.88 -12.84 -15.53
N ILE A 37 -2.19 -12.90 -15.27
CA ILE A 37 -2.93 -14.15 -15.03
C ILE A 37 -2.94 -15.03 -16.28
N ARG A 38 -3.12 -14.43 -17.48
CA ARG A 38 -3.16 -15.18 -18.75
C ARG A 38 -1.77 -15.48 -19.31
N LYS A 39 -0.71 -14.98 -18.67
CA LYS A 39 0.68 -15.02 -19.17
C LYS A 39 0.79 -14.44 -20.59
N LEU A 40 0.05 -13.35 -20.84
CA LEU A 40 0.10 -12.59 -22.08
C LEU A 40 0.85 -11.29 -21.84
N GLY A 41 1.79 -10.98 -22.74
CA GLY A 41 2.51 -9.71 -22.69
C GLY A 41 1.57 -8.52 -22.83
N THR A 42 1.77 -7.51 -21.98
CA THR A 42 1.03 -6.25 -21.98
C THR A 42 1.67 -5.26 -22.94
N PHE A 43 1.40 -5.41 -24.24
CA PHE A 43 2.09 -4.67 -25.31
C PHE A 43 1.88 -3.15 -25.29
N TRP A 44 0.76 -2.66 -24.73
CA TRP A 44 0.37 -1.23 -24.80
C TRP A 44 0.35 -0.53 -23.45
N ASP A 45 0.57 -1.26 -22.35
CA ASP A 45 0.30 -0.72 -21.02
C ASP A 45 1.38 0.27 -20.53
N TRP A 46 2.59 0.25 -21.11
CA TRP A 46 3.67 1.19 -20.76
C TRP A 46 3.28 2.65 -20.97
N PHE A 47 2.38 2.97 -21.91
CA PHE A 47 1.92 4.35 -22.14
C PHE A 47 0.98 4.88 -21.04
N PHE A 48 0.38 3.99 -20.24
CA PHE A 48 -0.63 4.33 -19.23
C PHE A 48 -0.12 4.25 -17.78
N PHE A 49 1.13 3.83 -17.61
CA PHE A 49 1.82 3.77 -16.33
C PHE A 49 2.89 4.86 -16.24
N TRP A 50 2.99 5.50 -15.09
CA TRP A 50 3.96 6.58 -14.87
C TRP A 50 5.38 6.05 -14.65
N GLN A 51 5.53 4.74 -14.47
CA GLN A 51 6.81 4.04 -14.42
C GLN A 51 6.72 2.65 -15.07
N ARG A 52 7.87 1.98 -15.20
CA ARG A 52 7.92 0.61 -15.74
C ARG A 52 7.21 -0.36 -14.80
N VAL A 53 6.47 -1.29 -15.39
CA VAL A 53 5.76 -2.35 -14.68
C VAL A 53 6.34 -3.72 -15.07
N PRO A 54 6.24 -4.74 -14.19
CA PRO A 54 6.65 -6.09 -14.52
C PRO A 54 5.91 -6.62 -15.75
N GLN A 55 6.60 -7.45 -16.54
CA GLN A 55 6.02 -8.13 -17.70
C GLN A 55 5.48 -9.52 -17.35
N GLU A 56 5.87 -10.04 -16.19
CA GLU A 56 5.43 -11.33 -15.68
C GLU A 56 5.49 -11.32 -14.15
N ILE A 57 4.54 -12.01 -13.53
CA ILE A 57 4.60 -12.46 -12.13
C ILE A 57 4.65 -13.99 -12.16
N PRO A 58 5.70 -14.64 -11.63
CA PRO A 58 5.91 -16.08 -11.76
C PRO A 58 5.06 -16.87 -10.76
N LEU A 59 3.75 -16.62 -10.74
CA LEU A 59 2.77 -17.33 -9.92
C LEU A 59 1.77 -18.06 -10.81
N ASP A 60 1.20 -19.14 -10.28
CA ASP A 60 0.07 -19.80 -10.90
C ASP A 60 -1.17 -18.87 -10.89
N PRO A 61 -2.02 -18.87 -11.95
CA PRO A 61 -3.26 -18.10 -11.98
C PRO A 61 -4.13 -18.25 -10.72
N SER A 62 -4.16 -19.43 -10.12
CA SER A 62 -4.91 -19.71 -8.88
C SER A 62 -4.36 -19.01 -7.63
N ARG A 63 -3.17 -18.41 -7.68
CA ARG A 63 -2.54 -17.65 -6.58
C ARG A 63 -2.75 -16.13 -6.69
N PHE A 64 -3.44 -15.67 -7.74
CA PHE A 64 -3.87 -14.29 -7.84
C PHE A 64 -5.16 -14.09 -7.05
N ARG A 65 -5.24 -12.99 -6.32
CA ARG A 65 -6.44 -12.50 -5.65
C ARG A 65 -6.68 -11.08 -6.09
N LEU A 66 -7.95 -10.70 -6.21
CA LEU A 66 -8.30 -9.31 -6.41
C LEU A 66 -8.81 -8.73 -5.10
N LEU A 67 -8.21 -7.64 -4.64
CA LEU A 67 -8.72 -6.90 -3.49
C LEU A 67 -10.11 -6.36 -3.83
N ASN A 68 -11.10 -6.62 -2.98
CA ASN A 68 -12.40 -5.96 -3.09
C ASN A 68 -12.19 -4.43 -2.89
N PRO A 69 -12.55 -3.57 -3.85
CA PRO A 69 -12.43 -2.12 -3.72
C PRO A 69 -13.12 -1.52 -2.49
N ASP A 70 -14.11 -2.21 -1.92
CA ASP A 70 -14.76 -1.79 -0.68
C ASP A 70 -13.79 -1.69 0.49
N VAL A 71 -12.73 -2.50 0.56
CA VAL A 71 -11.73 -2.41 1.62
C VAL A 71 -10.98 -1.08 1.52
N LEU A 72 -10.61 -0.66 0.31
CA LEU A 72 -9.97 0.64 0.07
C LEU A 72 -10.95 1.79 0.41
N ARG A 73 -12.22 1.66 0.00
CA ARG A 73 -13.27 2.64 0.29
C ARG A 73 -13.50 2.80 1.80
N GLN A 74 -13.65 1.70 2.55
CA GLN A 74 -13.85 1.72 4.00
C GLN A 74 -12.62 2.29 4.72
N THR A 75 -11.43 1.89 4.30
CA THR A 75 -10.17 2.45 4.82
C THR A 75 -10.16 3.97 4.65
N ALA A 76 -10.50 4.46 3.46
CA ALA A 76 -10.51 5.89 3.17
C ALA A 76 -11.59 6.66 3.93
N LEU A 77 -12.85 6.22 3.83
CA LEU A 77 -13.99 7.02 4.26
C LEU A 77 -14.41 6.76 5.70
N ASP A 78 -14.29 5.54 6.18
CA ASP A 78 -14.82 5.12 7.48
C ASP A 78 -13.72 5.15 8.55
N PHE A 79 -12.49 4.72 8.22
CA PHE A 79 -11.38 4.71 9.18
C PHE A 79 -10.53 5.98 9.14
N LEU A 80 -10.15 6.42 7.95
CA LEU A 80 -9.35 7.64 7.77
C LEU A 80 -10.22 8.88 7.60
N GLU A 81 -11.54 8.76 7.54
CA GLU A 81 -12.49 9.89 7.44
C GLU A 81 -12.08 10.91 6.37
N TYR A 82 -11.59 10.43 5.23
CA TYR A 82 -11.23 11.28 4.11
C TYR A 82 -12.50 11.90 3.50
N PRO A 83 -12.40 13.10 2.91
CA PRO A 83 -13.54 13.68 2.21
C PRO A 83 -13.98 12.75 1.08
N LYS A 84 -15.30 12.62 0.88
CA LYS A 84 -15.83 11.83 -0.23
C LYS A 84 -15.22 12.33 -1.54
N PRO A 85 -14.81 11.41 -2.44
CA PRO A 85 -14.24 11.76 -3.73
C PRO A 85 -15.22 12.67 -4.47
N ARG A 86 -14.71 13.81 -4.96
CA ARG A 86 -15.48 14.74 -5.79
C ARG A 86 -14.89 14.70 -7.18
N TRP A 87 -15.75 14.65 -8.19
CA TRP A 87 -15.29 14.77 -9.56
C TRP A 87 -14.59 16.12 -9.73
N ARG A 88 -13.32 16.07 -10.16
CA ARG A 88 -12.54 17.26 -10.49
C ARG A 88 -12.23 17.23 -11.98
N PRO A 89 -12.46 18.32 -12.72
CA PRO A 89 -12.10 18.39 -14.14
C PRO A 89 -10.58 18.38 -14.35
N TRP A 90 -9.80 18.78 -13.34
CA TRP A 90 -8.35 18.84 -13.35
C TRP A 90 -7.78 18.48 -11.98
N GLY A 91 -6.61 17.81 -11.98
CA GLY A 91 -5.93 17.35 -10.77
C GLY A 91 -6.31 15.92 -10.38
N TRP A 92 -5.54 15.36 -9.46
CA TRP A 92 -5.74 14.00 -8.93
C TRP A 92 -6.54 14.08 -7.64
N ASP A 93 -7.29 13.02 -7.33
CA ASP A 93 -7.89 12.93 -6.01
C ASP A 93 -6.78 12.70 -4.99
N GLN A 94 -6.80 13.50 -3.93
CA GLN A 94 -5.88 13.37 -2.82
C GLN A 94 -6.56 12.54 -1.73
N ASN A 95 -5.77 12.00 -0.81
CA ASN A 95 -6.26 11.13 0.25
C ASN A 95 -6.69 9.74 -0.25
N VAL A 96 -5.88 9.15 -1.12
CA VAL A 96 -5.90 7.69 -1.30
C VAL A 96 -5.16 7.08 -0.10
N PRO A 97 -5.68 6.06 0.60
CA PRO A 97 -4.92 5.40 1.65
C PRO A 97 -3.66 4.75 1.10
N THR A 98 -2.58 4.71 1.87
CA THR A 98 -1.41 3.91 1.49
C THR A 98 -1.77 2.43 1.39
N LEU A 99 -1.00 1.67 0.59
CA LEU A 99 -1.11 0.21 0.56
C LEU A 99 -0.90 -0.40 1.95
N GLY A 100 -0.02 0.19 2.78
CA GLY A 100 0.25 -0.28 4.14
C GLY A 100 -0.99 -0.22 5.03
N VAL A 101 -1.66 0.93 5.09
CA VAL A 101 -2.90 1.08 5.89
C VAL A 101 -4.05 0.27 5.29
N THR A 102 -4.13 0.16 3.97
CA THR A 102 -5.15 -0.70 3.32
C THR A 102 -4.91 -2.18 3.65
N ALA A 103 -3.65 -2.63 3.69
CA ALA A 103 -3.30 -4.00 4.07
C ALA A 103 -3.60 -4.27 5.54
N LEU A 104 -3.38 -3.28 6.42
CA LEU A 104 -3.82 -3.35 7.82
C LEU A 104 -5.34 -3.51 7.91
N SER A 105 -6.14 -2.68 7.22
CA SER A 105 -7.60 -2.84 7.20
C SER A 105 -8.04 -4.22 6.71
N LEU A 106 -7.40 -4.74 5.66
CA LEU A 106 -7.68 -6.08 5.16
C LEU A 106 -7.34 -7.14 6.22
N ALA A 107 -6.18 -7.04 6.86
CA ALA A 107 -5.76 -7.97 7.91
C ALA A 107 -6.75 -7.97 9.08
N SER A 108 -7.21 -6.80 9.53
CA SER A 108 -8.22 -6.70 10.61
C SER A 108 -9.59 -7.31 10.25
N LEU A 109 -9.90 -7.47 8.96
CA LEU A 109 -11.12 -8.16 8.51
C LEU A 109 -10.93 -9.68 8.43
N LEU A 110 -9.70 -10.17 8.35
CA LEU A 110 -9.37 -11.58 8.10
C LEU A 110 -8.76 -12.30 9.30
N CYS A 111 -8.19 -11.56 10.25
CA CYS A 111 -7.40 -12.10 11.36
C CYS A 111 -8.01 -11.68 12.70
N ASP A 112 -7.90 -12.55 13.69
CA ASP A 112 -8.30 -12.25 15.08
C ASP A 112 -7.31 -11.29 15.76
N GLU A 113 -6.03 -11.39 15.40
CA GLU A 113 -4.95 -10.55 15.93
C GLU A 113 -4.08 -10.03 14.79
N VAL A 114 -3.68 -8.76 14.88
CA VAL A 114 -2.81 -8.10 13.89
C VAL A 114 -1.61 -7.47 14.59
N SER A 115 -0.43 -7.82 14.10
CA SER A 115 0.84 -7.25 14.54
C SER A 115 1.51 -6.51 13.39
N LEU A 116 2.05 -5.33 13.66
CA LEU A 116 2.68 -4.44 12.69
C LEU A 116 4.20 -4.44 12.88
N ALA A 117 4.93 -4.52 11.78
CA ALA A 117 6.37 -4.37 11.72
C ALA A 117 6.76 -3.49 10.52
N GLY A 118 7.71 -2.58 10.71
CA GLY A 118 8.14 -1.66 9.65
C GLY A 118 7.14 -0.54 9.35
N PHE A 119 6.21 -0.27 10.28
CA PHE A 119 5.31 0.88 10.23
C PHE A 119 5.84 2.02 11.09
N GLY A 120 5.50 3.25 10.68
CA GLY A 120 5.91 4.47 11.35
C GLY A 120 6.98 5.22 10.56
N TYR A 121 6.76 6.51 10.37
CA TYR A 121 7.71 7.41 9.71
C TYR A 121 7.97 8.61 10.59
N ASN A 122 9.24 8.92 10.86
CA ASN A 122 9.61 10.20 11.44
C ASN A 122 9.76 11.23 10.31
N LEU A 123 8.66 11.89 9.95
CA LEU A 123 8.64 12.89 8.87
C LEU A 123 9.51 14.12 9.16
N SER A 124 9.88 14.36 10.42
CA SER A 124 10.84 15.41 10.78
C SER A 124 12.27 15.06 10.36
N GLN A 125 12.60 13.77 10.22
CA GLN A 125 13.92 13.30 9.78
C GLN A 125 13.95 13.06 8.26
N GLN A 126 13.99 14.14 7.49
CA GLN A 126 13.93 14.08 6.02
C GLN A 126 14.99 13.19 5.35
N GLY A 127 16.15 13.01 5.99
CA GLY A 127 17.25 12.17 5.50
C GLY A 127 17.20 10.70 5.95
N ALA A 128 16.24 10.31 6.79
CA ALA A 128 16.10 8.92 7.21
C ALA A 128 15.70 8.04 6.00
N PRO A 129 16.18 6.79 5.92
CA PRO A 129 15.77 5.84 4.88
C PRO A 129 14.25 5.61 4.92
N LEU A 130 13.61 5.70 3.77
CA LEU A 130 12.18 5.44 3.58
C LEU A 130 11.88 3.94 3.60
N HIS A 131 12.78 3.13 3.06
CA HIS A 131 12.68 1.67 3.07
C HIS A 131 13.89 1.07 3.80
N TYR A 132 13.70 -0.13 4.35
CA TYR A 132 14.76 -0.86 5.05
C TYR A 132 15.81 -1.51 4.12
N TYR A 133 15.50 -1.62 2.82
CA TYR A 133 16.31 -2.33 1.83
C TYR A 133 17.01 -1.41 0.82
N ASP A 134 16.76 -0.10 0.88
CA ASP A 134 17.40 0.89 0.01
C ASP A 134 17.79 2.16 0.78
N SER A 135 18.30 3.14 0.06
CA SER A 135 18.76 4.43 0.62
C SER A 135 17.89 5.61 0.17
N LEU A 136 16.64 5.36 -0.26
CA LEU A 136 15.74 6.43 -0.68
C LEU A 136 15.34 7.24 0.57
N PRO A 137 15.46 8.59 0.57
CA PRO A 137 15.17 9.37 1.75
C PRO A 137 13.66 9.60 1.93
N THR A 138 13.23 9.75 3.20
CA THR A 138 11.84 10.02 3.58
C THR A 138 11.29 11.32 2.95
N SER A 139 12.16 12.27 2.59
CA SER A 139 11.77 13.48 1.85
C SER A 139 11.07 13.21 0.51
N VAL A 140 11.32 12.05 -0.12
CA VAL A 140 10.63 11.65 -1.36
C VAL A 140 9.14 11.40 -1.10
N MET A 141 8.79 10.85 0.06
CA MET A 141 7.39 10.63 0.43
C MET A 141 6.64 11.95 0.62
N GLN A 142 7.30 13.01 1.11
CA GLN A 142 6.70 14.35 1.25
C GLN A 142 6.38 15.01 -0.10
N GLN A 143 7.00 14.55 -1.19
CA GLN A 143 6.68 15.01 -2.55
C GLN A 143 5.45 14.29 -3.13
N GLN A 144 5.02 13.17 -2.52
CA GLN A 144 3.87 12.38 -2.97
C GLN A 144 2.58 12.88 -2.32
N ASN A 145 1.92 13.85 -2.96
CA ASN A 145 0.71 14.49 -2.43
C ASN A 145 -0.59 13.64 -2.54
N MET A 146 -0.47 12.36 -2.89
CA MET A 146 -1.60 11.45 -3.08
C MET A 146 -2.14 10.91 -1.74
N HIS A 147 -1.25 10.79 -0.75
CA HIS A 147 -1.53 10.19 0.55
C HIS A 147 -1.45 11.25 1.67
N ASN A 148 -2.27 11.10 2.71
CA ASN A 148 -2.19 11.93 3.90
C ASN A 148 -1.52 11.13 5.03
N VAL A 149 -0.19 11.04 4.96
CA VAL A 149 0.61 10.20 5.87
C VAL A 149 0.50 10.68 7.32
N ASP A 150 0.27 11.98 7.57
CA ASP A 150 0.02 12.50 8.90
C ASP A 150 -1.26 11.91 9.51
N LYS A 151 -2.36 11.89 8.73
CA LYS A 151 -3.63 11.33 9.18
C LYS A 151 -3.54 9.82 9.39
N GLU A 152 -2.84 9.12 8.50
CA GLU A 152 -2.56 7.70 8.65
C GLU A 152 -1.72 7.39 9.89
N THR A 153 -0.72 8.23 10.19
CA THR A 153 0.11 8.11 11.39
C THR A 153 -0.72 8.28 12.66
N GLN A 154 -1.61 9.28 12.70
CA GLN A 154 -2.54 9.48 13.82
C GLN A 154 -3.49 8.30 14.02
N PHE A 155 -3.97 7.71 12.92
CA PHE A 155 -4.80 6.51 12.96
C PHE A 155 -4.04 5.31 13.54
N LEU A 156 -2.81 5.06 13.06
CA LEU A 156 -1.94 3.99 13.57
C LEU A 156 -1.64 4.16 15.07
N HIS A 157 -1.30 5.37 15.53
CA HIS A 157 -1.10 5.65 16.95
C HIS A 157 -2.33 5.30 17.80
N ARG A 158 -3.53 5.61 17.31
CA ARG A 158 -4.78 5.29 18.01
C ARG A 158 -4.96 3.79 18.16
N LEU A 159 -4.79 3.03 17.07
CA LEU A 159 -4.94 1.58 17.07
C LEU A 159 -3.97 0.88 18.04
N VAL A 160 -2.70 1.30 18.04
CA VAL A 160 -1.68 0.75 18.95
C VAL A 160 -1.99 1.10 20.40
N ARG A 161 -2.32 2.37 20.68
CA ARG A 161 -2.64 2.84 22.04
C ARG A 161 -3.87 2.14 22.63
N GLU A 162 -4.87 1.84 21.80
CA GLU A 162 -6.10 1.16 22.22
C GLU A 162 -5.96 -0.37 22.23
N GLY A 163 -4.79 -0.91 21.88
CA GLY A 163 -4.52 -2.35 21.88
C GLY A 163 -5.23 -3.13 20.78
N VAL A 164 -5.73 -2.44 19.74
CA VAL A 164 -6.37 -3.08 18.58
C VAL A 164 -5.33 -3.82 17.72
N VAL A 165 -4.11 -3.27 17.65
CA VAL A 165 -2.97 -3.88 16.95
C VAL A 165 -1.71 -3.80 17.82
N SER A 166 -0.79 -4.74 17.63
CA SER A 166 0.51 -4.72 18.31
C SER A 166 1.58 -4.09 17.42
N ASP A 167 2.39 -3.16 17.96
CA ASP A 167 3.58 -2.64 17.28
C ASP A 167 4.81 -3.45 17.70
N LEU A 168 5.33 -4.29 16.80
CA LEU A 168 6.46 -5.16 17.07
C LEU A 168 7.81 -4.44 17.01
N THR A 169 7.86 -3.31 16.32
CA THR A 169 9.11 -2.59 16.01
C THR A 169 9.27 -1.30 16.80
N GLY A 170 8.22 -0.84 17.49
CA GLY A 170 8.21 0.44 18.21
C GLY A 170 8.25 1.66 17.29
N GLY A 171 8.00 1.47 16.00
CA GLY A 171 8.06 2.54 14.99
C GLY A 171 6.84 3.47 15.02
N ILE A 172 5.71 2.98 15.52
CA ILE A 172 4.48 3.75 15.71
C ILE A 172 4.44 4.29 17.13
N HIS A 173 4.63 3.45 18.15
CA HIS A 173 4.64 3.90 19.54
C HIS A 173 5.85 3.35 20.28
N CYS A 174 6.80 4.24 20.57
CA CYS A 174 8.00 3.90 21.32
C CYS A 174 7.73 4.03 22.83
N SER A 175 7.40 2.92 23.48
CA SER A 175 7.14 2.87 24.93
C SER A 175 8.36 3.18 25.82
N PHE A 176 9.56 3.17 25.23
CA PHE A 176 10.85 3.43 25.91
C PHE A 176 11.52 4.74 25.46
N CYS A 177 10.91 5.50 24.55
CA CYS A 177 11.43 6.81 24.15
C CYS A 177 10.95 7.87 25.14
N SER A 178 11.86 8.70 25.65
CA SER A 178 11.51 9.86 26.46
C SER A 178 10.74 10.89 25.61
N SER A 179 9.63 11.38 26.15
CA SER A 179 8.79 12.46 25.59
C SER A 179 9.53 13.78 25.40
#